data_AF-A0A7C1DV44-F1
#
_entry.id   AF-A0A7C1DV44-F1
#
_cell.length_a   1.000
_cell.length_b   1.000
_cell.length_c   1.000
_cell.angle_alpha   90.00
_cell.angle_beta   90.00
_cell.angle_gamma   90.00
#
_symmetry.space_group_name_H-M   'P 1'
#
loop_
_entity.id
_entity.type
_entity.pdbx_description
1 polymer ?
#
loop_
_entity_poly.entity_id
_entity_poly.type
_entity_poly.pdbx_seq_one_letter_code
_entity_poly.pdbx_strand_id
1 'polypeptide(L)'
;MQEDFWNVDWDKEFAEELQEDELALFEKLAKEVVQRQLTVPAVMLIESFKPFNWIGSQLMLMLEPITVYMFNIREMQIVRRALQKRDAMEVFVQKIEKADSEFGPKKKKKRSSDE
;
A
#
# COMPACT_ATOMS: atom_id res chain seq x y z
N MET A 1 7.25 0.07 -27.76
CA MET A 1 8.56 -0.25 -27.17
C MET A 1 8.23 -1.08 -25.93
N GLN A 2 8.44 -2.40 -25.96
CA GLN A 2 8.27 -3.21 -24.76
C GLN A 2 9.30 -2.68 -23.75
N GLU A 3 8.85 -2.16 -22.60
CA GLU A 3 9.77 -1.86 -21.51
C GLU A 3 10.35 -3.20 -21.08
N ASP A 4 11.59 -3.45 -21.46
CA ASP A 4 12.27 -4.72 -21.29
C ASP A 4 12.28 -5.10 -19.80
N PHE A 5 11.74 -6.29 -19.49
CA PHE A 5 11.75 -6.92 -18.15
C PHE A 5 13.13 -6.89 -17.47
N TRP A 6 14.20 -6.82 -18.28
CA TRP A 6 15.60 -6.84 -17.87
C TRP A 6 16.19 -5.47 -17.49
N ASN A 7 15.45 -4.37 -17.66
CA ASN A 7 15.89 -3.04 -17.19
C ASN A 7 15.52 -2.84 -15.71
N VAL A 8 16.08 -3.70 -14.85
CA VAL A 8 15.91 -3.63 -13.40
C VAL A 8 16.92 -2.64 -12.83
N ASP A 9 16.41 -1.63 -12.14
CA ASP A 9 17.22 -0.71 -11.34
C ASP A 9 17.66 -1.46 -10.06
N TRP A 10 18.84 -2.10 -10.13
CA TRP A 10 19.35 -2.96 -9.06
C TRP A 10 19.60 -2.20 -7.76
N ASP A 11 19.98 -0.93 -7.83
CA ASP A 11 20.19 -0.08 -6.65
C ASP A 11 18.87 0.08 -5.88
N LYS A 12 17.76 0.26 -6.60
CA LYS A 12 16.43 0.30 -5.98
C LYS A 12 15.96 -1.06 -5.54
N GLU A 13 16.19 -2.12 -6.34
CA GLU A 13 15.69 -3.47 -6.05
C GLU A 13 16.24 -4.01 -4.73
N PHE A 14 17.48 -3.68 -4.38
CA PHE A 14 18.10 -4.06 -3.12
C PHE A 14 18.07 -2.96 -2.05
N ALA A 15 17.39 -1.84 -2.29
CA ALA A 15 17.27 -0.79 -1.29
C ALA A 15 16.42 -1.26 -0.10
N GLU A 16 16.97 -1.17 1.11
CA GLU A 16 16.25 -1.53 2.33
C GLU A 16 15.13 -0.51 2.67
N GLU A 17 15.34 0.75 2.29
CA GLU A 17 14.42 1.86 2.54
C GLU A 17 13.48 2.14 1.37
N LEU A 18 12.24 2.52 1.67
CA LEU A 18 11.24 2.88 0.66
C LEU A 18 11.71 4.04 -0.21
N GLN A 19 11.57 3.88 -1.52
CA GLN A 19 11.95 4.84 -2.55
C GLN A 19 10.78 5.78 -2.86
N GLU A 20 11.08 6.90 -3.50
CA GLU A 20 10.08 7.94 -3.80
C GLU A 20 8.91 7.43 -4.65
N ASP A 21 9.17 6.56 -5.63
CA ASP A 21 8.16 5.98 -6.51
C ASP A 21 7.23 5.01 -5.76
N GLU A 22 7.76 4.26 -4.81
CA GLU A 22 7.00 3.38 -3.91
C GLU A 22 6.12 4.18 -2.97
N LEU A 23 6.66 5.24 -2.37
CA LEU A 23 5.90 6.16 -1.51
C LEU A 23 4.78 6.84 -2.29
N ALA A 24 5.04 7.28 -3.52
CA ALA A 24 4.03 7.88 -4.40
C ALA A 24 2.93 6.88 -4.77
N LEU A 25 3.29 5.61 -5.02
CA LEU A 25 2.31 4.57 -5.29
C LEU A 25 1.46 4.26 -4.05
N PHE A 26 2.04 4.21 -2.86
CA PHE A 26 1.29 4.06 -1.61
C PHE A 26 0.34 5.22 -1.36
N GLU A 27 0.74 6.46 -1.68
CA GLU A 27 -0.15 7.62 -1.60
C GLU A 27 -1.33 7.53 -2.58
N LYS A 28 -1.08 7.09 -3.81
CA LYS A 28 -2.14 6.83 -4.80
C LYS A 28 -3.13 5.78 -4.26
N LEU A 29 -2.62 4.66 -3.77
CA LEU A 29 -3.45 3.56 -3.25
C LEU A 29 -4.22 3.95 -1.99
N ALA A 30 -3.60 4.71 -1.08
CA ALA A 30 -4.26 5.22 0.11
C ALA A 30 -5.47 6.09 -0.25
N LYS A 31 -5.35 6.95 -1.26
CA LYS A 31 -6.48 7.76 -1.77
C LYS A 31 -7.61 6.89 -2.31
N GLU A 32 -7.31 5.87 -3.09
CA GLU A 32 -8.32 4.92 -3.62
C GLU A 32 -9.07 4.19 -2.49
N VAL A 33 -8.35 3.75 -1.44
CA VAL A 33 -8.94 3.11 -0.26
C VAL A 33 -9.93 4.06 0.43
N VAL A 34 -9.52 5.29 0.67
CA VAL A 34 -10.34 6.31 1.37
C VAL A 34 -11.54 6.73 0.53
N GLN A 35 -11.37 6.94 -0.78
CA GLN A 35 -12.46 7.28 -1.70
C GLN A 35 -13.56 6.22 -1.72
N ARG A 36 -13.19 4.95 -1.54
CA ARG A 36 -14.12 3.80 -1.46
C ARG A 36 -14.65 3.56 -0.04
N GLN A 37 -14.28 4.39 0.93
CA GLN A 37 -14.63 4.26 2.35
C GLN A 37 -14.16 2.93 2.96
N LEU A 38 -13.01 2.44 2.50
CA LEU A 38 -12.41 1.16 2.92
C LEU A 38 -11.29 1.34 3.96
N THR A 39 -11.12 2.53 4.56
CA THR A 39 -10.05 2.83 5.53
C THR A 39 -9.97 1.78 6.64
N VAL A 40 -11.08 1.54 7.35
CA VAL A 40 -11.15 0.59 8.49
C VAL A 40 -10.82 -0.84 8.06
N PRO A 41 -11.51 -1.45 7.08
CA PRO A 41 -11.20 -2.82 6.68
C PRO A 41 -9.79 -2.96 6.10
N ALA A 42 -9.27 -1.95 5.38
CA ALA A 42 -7.91 -1.99 4.84
C ALA A 42 -6.85 -1.99 5.95
N VAL A 43 -6.95 -1.08 6.93
CA VAL A 43 -6.02 -1.05 8.07
C VAL A 43 -6.08 -2.36 8.84
N MET A 44 -7.28 -2.85 9.21
CA MET A 44 -7.41 -4.11 9.95
C MET A 44 -6.79 -5.30 9.20
N LEU A 45 -7.00 -5.38 7.87
CA LEU A 45 -6.39 -6.41 7.05
C LEU A 45 -4.86 -6.33 7.09
N ILE A 46 -4.28 -5.14 6.86
CA ILE A 46 -2.83 -4.94 6.86
C ILE A 46 -2.24 -5.25 8.24
N GLU A 47 -2.88 -4.82 9.32
CA GLU A 47 -2.44 -5.11 10.69
C GLU A 47 -2.47 -6.60 11.02
N SER A 48 -3.47 -7.32 10.50
CA SER A 48 -3.55 -8.78 10.63
C SER A 48 -2.39 -9.49 9.93
N PHE A 49 -1.76 -8.84 8.94
CA PHE A 49 -0.59 -9.36 8.23
C PHE A 49 0.76 -8.95 8.86
N LYS A 50 0.80 -8.04 9.85
CA LYS A 50 2.04 -7.67 10.57
C LYS A 50 2.87 -8.85 11.11
N PRO A 51 2.29 -9.96 11.64
CA PRO A 51 3.11 -11.11 12.08
C PRO A 51 3.79 -11.86 10.92
N PHE A 52 3.43 -11.58 9.67
CA PHE A 52 3.91 -12.27 8.47
C PHE A 52 5.02 -11.53 7.72
N ASN A 53 5.87 -10.76 8.44
CA ASN A 53 7.02 -10.01 7.89
C ASN A 53 7.97 -10.80 6.95
N TRP A 54 7.85 -12.14 6.87
CA TRP A 54 8.63 -13.01 5.99
C TRP A 54 7.97 -13.33 4.63
N ILE A 55 6.67 -13.04 4.43
CA ILE A 55 5.91 -13.49 3.24
C ILE A 55 5.90 -12.45 2.10
N GLY A 56 6.63 -11.33 2.24
CA GLY A 56 6.68 -10.25 1.22
C GLY A 56 7.02 -10.74 -0.20
N SER A 57 7.87 -11.78 -0.32
CA SER A 57 8.23 -12.36 -1.63
C SER A 57 7.17 -13.30 -2.23
N GLN A 58 6.22 -13.82 -1.44
CA GLN A 58 5.25 -14.82 -1.88
C GLN A 58 3.82 -14.25 -2.04
N LEU A 59 3.54 -13.08 -1.44
CA LEU A 59 2.22 -12.42 -1.54
C LEU A 59 1.87 -11.99 -2.98
N MET A 60 2.86 -11.61 -3.78
CA MET A 60 2.66 -11.22 -5.18
C MET A 60 2.15 -12.37 -6.05
N LEU A 61 2.69 -13.58 -5.87
CA LEU A 61 2.23 -14.78 -6.58
C LEU A 61 0.78 -15.14 -6.20
N MET A 62 0.38 -14.86 -4.96
CA MET A 62 -0.99 -15.10 -4.49
C MET A 62 -2.00 -14.08 -5.05
N LEU A 63 -1.58 -12.84 -5.30
CA LEU A 63 -2.45 -11.74 -5.74
C LEU A 63 -2.42 -11.48 -7.25
N GLU A 64 -1.60 -12.20 -8.01
CA GLU A 64 -1.45 -12.09 -9.47
C GLU A 64 -2.78 -12.01 -10.27
N PRO A 65 -3.82 -12.86 -10.03
CA PRO A 65 -5.07 -12.76 -10.77
C PRO A 65 -5.87 -11.48 -10.51
N ILE A 66 -5.61 -10.79 -9.39
CA ILE A 66 -6.30 -9.57 -8.98
C ILE A 66 -5.53 -8.32 -9.42
N THR A 67 -4.18 -8.39 -9.41
CA THR A 67 -3.31 -7.24 -9.71
C THR A 67 -3.31 -6.85 -11.19
N VAL A 68 -3.45 -7.79 -12.13
CA VAL A 68 -3.45 -7.52 -13.58
C VAL A 68 -4.59 -6.57 -14.01
N TYR A 69 -5.70 -6.54 -13.28
CA TYR A 69 -6.83 -5.66 -13.59
C TYR A 69 -6.76 -4.27 -12.93
N MET A 70 -5.96 -4.13 -11.85
CA MET A 70 -5.87 -2.89 -11.07
C MET A 70 -4.56 -2.13 -11.27
N PHE A 71 -3.49 -2.80 -11.72
CA PHE A 71 -2.15 -2.24 -11.84
C PHE A 71 -1.61 -2.44 -13.25
N ASN A 72 -0.91 -1.44 -13.78
CA ASN A 72 -0.05 -1.65 -14.94
C ASN A 72 1.25 -2.39 -14.52
N ILE A 73 1.99 -2.91 -15.51
CA ILE A 73 3.23 -3.69 -15.28
C ILE A 73 4.22 -2.94 -14.38
N ARG A 74 4.37 -1.62 -14.58
CA ARG A 74 5.29 -0.77 -13.81
C ARG A 74 4.86 -0.63 -12.36
N GLU A 75 3.59 -0.35 -12.10
CA GLU A 75 3.07 -0.25 -10.73
C GLU A 75 3.17 -1.59 -10.00
N MET A 76 3.01 -2.70 -10.71
CA MET A 76 3.20 -4.04 -10.14
C MET A 76 4.65 -4.28 -9.73
N GLN A 77 5.63 -3.81 -10.51
CA GLN A 77 7.04 -3.85 -10.12
C GLN A 77 7.33 -2.99 -8.89
N ILE A 78 6.80 -1.76 -8.85
CA ILE A 78 7.00 -0.83 -7.74
C ILE A 78 6.39 -1.40 -6.45
N VAL A 79 5.14 -1.87 -6.48
CA VAL A 79 4.50 -2.42 -5.28
C VAL A 79 5.20 -3.72 -4.86
N ARG A 80 5.63 -4.59 -5.78
CA ARG A 80 6.43 -5.79 -5.42
C ARG A 80 7.68 -5.41 -4.63
N ARG A 81 8.44 -4.44 -5.11
CA ARG A 81 9.68 -3.99 -4.48
C ARG A 81 9.41 -3.33 -3.12
N ALA A 82 8.37 -2.50 -3.03
CA ALA A 82 7.93 -1.92 -1.77
C ALA A 82 7.60 -3.00 -0.73
N LEU A 83 6.85 -4.04 -1.11
CA LEU A 83 6.43 -5.13 -0.22
C LEU A 83 7.58 -5.99 0.33
N GLN A 84 8.79 -5.91 -0.25
CA GLN A 84 9.97 -6.59 0.29
C GLN A 84 10.56 -5.86 1.50
N LYS A 85 10.20 -4.59 1.72
CA LYS A 85 10.77 -3.74 2.77
C LYS A 85 10.03 -3.95 4.07
N ARG A 86 10.80 -4.10 5.15
CA ARG A 86 10.28 -4.44 6.48
C ARG A 86 9.17 -3.50 6.96
N ASP A 87 9.32 -2.21 6.67
CA ASP A 87 8.45 -1.17 7.23
C ASP A 87 7.34 -0.77 6.23
N ALA A 88 7.23 -1.42 5.07
CA ALA A 88 6.31 -1.06 4.00
C ALA A 88 4.83 -1.09 4.42
N MET A 89 4.43 -2.11 5.17
CA MET A 89 3.05 -2.24 5.68
C MET A 89 2.69 -1.13 6.66
N GLU A 90 3.62 -0.79 7.55
CA GLU A 90 3.42 0.30 8.50
C GLU A 90 3.32 1.65 7.78
N VAL A 91 4.24 1.93 6.85
CA VAL A 91 4.18 3.16 6.06
C VAL A 91 2.90 3.24 5.25
N PHE A 92 2.42 2.12 4.66
CA PHE A 92 1.19 2.13 3.90
C PHE A 92 -0.04 2.43 4.78
N VAL A 93 -0.12 1.85 5.98
CA VAL A 93 -1.16 2.19 6.97
C VAL A 93 -1.13 3.68 7.31
N GLN A 94 0.06 4.24 7.59
CA GLN A 94 0.20 5.68 7.88
C GLN A 94 -0.27 6.55 6.71
N LYS A 95 0.00 6.16 5.46
CA LYS A 95 -0.52 6.88 4.28
C LYS A 95 -2.04 6.79 4.19
N ILE A 96 -2.66 5.64 4.48
CA ILE A 96 -4.12 5.47 4.53
C ILE A 96 -4.73 6.38 5.61
N GLU A 97 -4.19 6.39 6.82
CA GLU A 97 -4.70 7.21 7.92
C GLU A 97 -4.56 8.72 7.64
N LYS A 98 -3.44 9.12 7.05
CA LYS A 98 -3.23 10.50 6.60
C LYS A 98 -4.27 10.88 5.53
N ALA A 99 -4.47 10.03 4.52
CA ALA A 99 -5.46 10.27 3.49
C ALA A 99 -6.91 10.29 4.03
N ASP A 100 -7.25 9.44 5.02
CA ASP A 100 -8.57 9.43 5.67
C ASP A 100 -8.80 10.73 6.44
N SER A 101 -7.75 11.26 7.07
CA SER A 101 -7.81 12.54 7.79
C SER A 101 -8.01 13.73 6.84
N GLU A 102 -7.41 13.68 5.65
CA GLU A 102 -7.47 14.75 4.65
C GLU A 102 -8.74 14.70 3.79
N PHE A 103 -9.17 13.51 3.37
CA PHE A 103 -10.22 13.30 2.36
C PHE A 103 -11.40 12.46 2.84
N GLY A 104 -11.29 11.80 4.00
CA GLY A 104 -12.33 10.93 4.53
C GLY A 104 -13.58 11.69 4.98
N PRO A 105 -14.71 10.99 5.13
CA PRO A 105 -15.94 11.61 5.62
C PRO A 105 -15.72 12.17 7.04
N LYS A 106 -16.14 13.42 7.27
CA LYS A 106 -16.03 14.07 8.59
C LYS A 106 -16.72 13.21 9.65
N LYS A 107 -15.94 12.52 10.50
CA LYS A 107 -16.45 11.73 11.61
C LYS A 107 -17.27 12.68 12.51
N LYS A 108 -18.59 12.50 12.55
CA LYS A 108 -19.46 13.27 13.47
C LYS A 108 -18.93 13.01 14.87
N LYS A 109 -18.38 14.05 15.53
CA LYS A 109 -18.06 13.99 16.97
C LYS A 109 -19.30 13.45 17.67
N LYS A 110 -19.18 12.24 18.22
CA LYS A 110 -20.19 11.67 19.12
C LYS A 110 -20.31 12.73 20.23
N ARG A 111 -21.41 13.49 20.25
CA ARG A 111 -21.75 14.30 21.42
C ARG A 111 -21.75 13.29 22.56
N SER A 112 -20.79 13.40 23.46
CA SER A 112 -20.90 12.79 24.77
C SER A 112 -22.21 13.32 25.31
N SER A 113 -23.22 12.46 25.34
CA SER A 113 -24.40 12.71 26.14
C SER A 113 -23.90 12.89 27.55
N ASP A 114 -23.94 14.14 28.01
CA ASP A 114 -24.11 14.41 29.42
C ASP A 114 -25.42 13.72 29.82
N GLU A 115 -25.32 12.61 30.53
CA GLU A 115 -26.37 12.04 31.39
C GLU A 115 -25.74 11.19 32.48
#